data_AF-A0AAN0M2N8-F1
#
_entry.id   AF-A0AAN0M2N8-F1
#
_cell.length_a   1.000
_cell.length_b   1.000
_cell.length_c   1.000
_cell.angle_alpha   90.00
_cell.angle_beta   90.00
_cell.angle_gamma   90.00
#
_symmetry.space_group_name_H-M   'P 1'
#
loop_
_entity.id
_entity.type
_entity.pdbx_description
1 polymer ?
#
loop_
_entity_poly.entity_id
_entity_poly.type
_entity_poly.pdbx_seq_one_letter_code
_entity_poly.pdbx_strand_id
1 'polypeptide(L)'
;MTNAKLLETLPEHSSLVSVTKTELKPILKNGNLSLEPVSNTTTPLDVASQTGRNVEISLGDIDKPYRIHVTTKTDDASIDQSKEFETLINHAKLTGEGIKPGSKTEDAKHLSNTHFLKK
;
A
#
# COMPACT_ATOMS: atom_id res chain seq x y z
N MET A 1 6.28 -15.62 7.20
CA MET A 1 6.84 -14.41 7.84
C MET A 1 6.03 -14.19 9.10
N THR A 2 6.68 -14.01 10.25
CA THR A 2 6.00 -13.73 11.52
C THR A 2 6.04 -12.25 11.85
N ASN A 3 5.00 -11.75 12.53
CA ASN A 3 4.86 -10.35 12.94
C ASN A 3 5.12 -9.34 11.80
N ALA A 4 4.57 -9.61 10.63
CA ALA A 4 4.77 -8.78 9.45
C ALA A 4 4.07 -7.41 9.60
N LYS A 5 4.75 -6.37 9.12
CA LYS A 5 4.26 -4.98 9.15
C LYS A 5 4.52 -4.30 7.82
N LEU A 6 3.57 -3.52 7.35
CA LEU A 6 3.70 -2.62 6.21
C LEU A 6 3.86 -1.19 6.71
N LEU A 7 4.95 -0.53 6.34
CA LEU A 7 5.12 0.90 6.49
C LEU A 7 4.83 1.58 5.15
N GLU A 8 3.74 2.32 5.08
CA GLU A 8 3.42 3.17 3.94
C GLU A 8 3.81 4.62 4.24
N THR A 9 4.52 5.25 3.32
CA THR A 9 4.92 6.66 3.37
C THR A 9 4.19 7.38 2.25
N LEU A 10 3.32 8.33 2.62
CA LEU A 10 2.60 9.17 1.69
C LEU A 10 3.55 10.09 0.92
N PRO A 11 3.14 10.59 -0.26
CA PRO A 11 3.98 11.38 -1.16
C PRO A 11 4.59 12.60 -0.48
N GLU A 12 5.71 13.08 -1.01
CA GLU A 12 6.26 14.36 -0.56
C GLU A 12 5.25 15.48 -0.76
N HIS A 13 5.27 16.45 0.16
CA HIS A 13 4.31 17.56 0.17
C HIS A 13 2.84 17.09 0.27
N SER A 14 2.57 15.95 0.89
CA SER A 14 1.21 15.56 1.28
C SER A 14 1.09 15.47 2.79
N SER A 15 -0.08 15.78 3.32
CA SER A 15 -0.43 15.58 4.73
C SER A 15 -1.52 14.53 4.83
N LEU A 16 -1.30 13.52 5.68
CA LEU A 16 -2.29 12.50 5.97
C LEU A 16 -3.40 13.11 6.84
N VAL A 17 -4.65 12.97 6.39
CA VAL A 17 -5.85 13.30 7.18
C VAL A 17 -6.32 12.07 7.95
N SER A 18 -6.44 10.93 7.25
CA SER A 18 -6.92 9.68 7.85
C SER A 18 -6.64 8.47 6.96
N VAL A 19 -6.54 7.29 7.56
CA VAL A 19 -6.65 6.01 6.84
C VAL A 19 -8.11 5.56 6.89
N THR A 20 -8.75 5.40 5.73
CA THR A 20 -10.19 5.08 5.63
C THR A 20 -10.45 3.60 5.40
N LYS A 21 -9.45 2.87 4.89
CA LYS A 21 -9.59 1.44 4.63
C LYS A 21 -8.23 0.73 4.63
N THR A 22 -8.19 -0.45 5.24
CA THR A 22 -7.04 -1.35 5.26
C THR A 22 -7.55 -2.78 5.19
N GLU A 23 -7.25 -3.48 4.09
CA GLU A 23 -7.73 -4.86 3.88
C GLU A 23 -6.69 -5.76 3.23
N LEU A 24 -6.75 -7.03 3.61
CA LEU A 24 -5.94 -8.11 3.05
C LEU A 24 -6.83 -9.05 2.22
N LYS A 25 -6.38 -9.41 1.03
CA LYS A 25 -7.05 -10.37 0.14
C LYS A 25 -6.08 -11.44 -0.34
N PRO A 26 -6.43 -12.74 -0.27
CA PRO A 26 -5.56 -13.80 -0.76
C PRO A 26 -5.45 -13.75 -2.29
N ILE A 27 -4.27 -14.07 -2.81
CA ILE A 27 -4.01 -14.11 -4.26
C ILE A 27 -3.43 -15.44 -4.77
N LEU A 28 -3.36 -16.46 -3.92
CA LEU A 28 -2.92 -17.80 -4.32
C LEU A 28 -4.12 -18.67 -4.70
N LYS A 29 -4.17 -19.17 -5.95
CA LYS A 29 -5.19 -20.12 -6.41
C LYS A 29 -4.49 -21.38 -6.94
N ASN A 30 -4.76 -22.53 -6.32
CA ASN A 30 -4.22 -23.83 -6.75
C ASN A 30 -2.68 -23.82 -6.93
N GLY A 31 -1.96 -23.15 -6.03
CA GLY A 31 -0.50 -23.02 -6.09
C GLY A 31 0.02 -21.96 -7.06
N ASN A 32 -0.85 -21.33 -7.86
CA ASN A 32 -0.46 -20.27 -8.80
C ASN A 32 -0.79 -18.88 -8.23
N LEU A 33 0.13 -17.93 -8.45
CA LEU A 33 -0.08 -16.51 -8.16
C LEU A 33 -1.11 -15.91 -9.13
N SER A 34 -2.07 -15.18 -8.58
CA SER A 34 -3.03 -14.35 -9.30
C SER A 34 -2.70 -12.88 -9.06
N LEU A 35 -2.90 -12.02 -10.05
CA LEU A 35 -2.84 -10.57 -9.84
C LEU A 35 -4.12 -10.03 -9.16
N GLU A 36 -5.21 -10.78 -9.29
CA GLU A 36 -6.50 -10.46 -8.70
C GLU A 36 -6.79 -11.32 -7.47
N PRO A 37 -7.52 -10.79 -6.48
CA PRO A 37 -8.03 -11.55 -5.35
C PRO A 37 -8.74 -12.83 -5.78
N VAL A 38 -8.43 -13.94 -5.13
CA VAL A 38 -9.03 -15.25 -5.45
C VAL A 38 -10.34 -15.50 -4.69
N SER A 39 -10.70 -14.58 -3.79
CA SER A 39 -11.92 -14.61 -3.00
C SER A 39 -12.40 -13.19 -2.72
N ASN A 40 -13.72 -13.04 -2.51
CA ASN A 40 -14.32 -11.79 -2.06
C ASN A 40 -14.18 -11.56 -0.55
N THR A 41 -13.71 -12.56 0.20
CA THR A 41 -13.45 -12.44 1.63
C THR A 41 -12.29 -11.47 1.85
N THR A 42 -12.55 -10.44 2.64
CA THR A 42 -11.58 -9.44 3.06
C THR A 42 -11.29 -9.61 4.55
N THR A 43 -10.01 -9.53 4.91
CA THR A 43 -9.63 -9.41 6.32
C THR A 43 -9.30 -7.95 6.58
N PRO A 44 -10.06 -7.22 7.42
CA PRO A 44 -9.68 -5.88 7.83
C PRO A 44 -8.37 -5.95 8.62
N LEU A 45 -7.54 -4.92 8.45
CA LEU A 45 -6.23 -4.83 9.12
C LEU A 45 -6.20 -3.61 10.03
N ASP A 46 -5.54 -3.74 11.17
CA ASP A 46 -5.39 -2.64 12.11
C ASP A 46 -4.22 -1.73 11.72
N VAL A 47 -4.45 -0.42 11.85
CA VAL A 47 -3.37 0.57 11.76
C VAL A 47 -2.65 0.59 13.11
N ALA A 48 -1.38 0.19 13.10
CA ALA A 48 -0.54 0.14 14.30
C ALA A 48 -0.10 1.53 14.76
N SER A 49 0.21 2.42 13.82
CA SER A 49 0.58 3.81 14.13
C SER A 49 0.42 4.73 12.92
N GLN A 50 0.26 6.03 13.20
CA GLN A 50 0.23 7.10 12.20
C GLN A 50 1.07 8.28 12.70
N THR A 51 2.15 8.61 11.98
CA THR A 51 3.08 9.67 12.37
C THR A 51 3.47 10.49 11.15
N GLY A 52 2.96 11.73 11.06
CA GLY A 52 3.18 12.59 9.90
C GLY A 52 2.66 11.96 8.62
N ARG A 53 3.57 11.63 7.69
CA ARG A 53 3.27 10.97 6.40
C ARG A 53 3.35 9.44 6.45
N ASN A 54 3.63 8.86 7.61
CA ASN A 54 3.86 7.44 7.75
C ASN A 54 2.65 6.74 8.37
N VAL A 55 2.23 5.64 7.77
CA VAL A 55 1.20 4.73 8.25
C VAL A 55 1.81 3.35 8.43
N GLU A 56 1.81 2.83 9.66
CA GLU A 56 2.22 1.45 9.93
C GLU A 56 0.97 0.57 10.07
N ILE A 57 0.92 -0.53 9.32
CA ILE A 57 -0.18 -1.50 9.32
C ILE A 57 0.35 -2.84 9.79
N SER A 58 -0.29 -3.40 10.81
CA SER A 58 0.02 -4.74 11.30
C SER A 58 -0.63 -5.78 10.40
N LEU A 59 0.18 -6.66 9.81
CA LEU A 59 -0.30 -7.75 8.97
C LEU A 59 -0.35 -9.08 9.74
N GLY A 60 0.31 -9.17 10.90
CA GLY A 60 0.42 -10.38 11.70
C GLY A 60 1.28 -11.44 11.00
N ASP A 61 0.95 -12.70 11.20
CA ASP A 61 1.67 -13.80 10.57
C ASP A 61 1.16 -14.05 9.14
N ILE A 62 2.08 -14.04 8.18
CA ILE A 62 1.80 -14.21 6.75
C ILE A 62 2.48 -15.48 6.24
N ASP A 63 1.69 -16.43 5.77
CA ASP A 63 2.12 -17.75 5.30
C ASP A 63 1.94 -17.96 3.79
N LYS A 64 1.19 -17.07 3.12
CA LYS A 64 0.85 -17.14 1.70
C LYS A 64 0.87 -15.74 1.07
N PRO A 65 0.85 -15.61 -0.26
CA PRO A 65 0.83 -14.30 -0.90
C PRO A 65 -0.55 -13.66 -0.80
N TYR A 66 -0.55 -12.36 -0.52
CA TYR A 66 -1.75 -11.53 -0.40
C TYR A 66 -1.59 -10.23 -1.17
N ARG A 67 -2.73 -9.62 -1.51
CA ARG A 67 -2.85 -8.24 -1.93
C ARG A 67 -3.32 -7.41 -0.74
N ILE A 68 -2.58 -6.37 -0.43
CA ILE A 68 -2.95 -5.38 0.60
C ILE A 68 -3.58 -4.19 -0.14
N HIS A 69 -4.72 -3.72 0.33
CA HIS A 69 -5.35 -2.50 -0.16
C HIS A 69 -5.46 -1.51 0.99
N VAL A 70 -4.84 -0.35 0.79
CA VAL A 70 -4.89 0.77 1.73
C VAL A 70 -5.52 1.95 1.03
N THR A 71 -6.45 2.61 1.71
CA THR A 71 -7.05 3.87 1.26
C THR A 71 -6.76 4.93 2.30
N THR A 72 -6.07 5.99 1.88
CA THR A 72 -5.76 7.16 2.70
C THR A 72 -6.47 8.38 2.15
N LYS A 73 -6.86 9.28 3.05
CA LYS A 73 -7.29 10.64 2.71
C LYS A 73 -6.12 11.59 2.97
N THR A 74 -5.75 12.36 1.97
CA THR A 74 -4.78 13.45 2.08
C THR A 74 -5.48 14.79 2.18
N ASP A 75 -4.79 15.79 2.73
CA ASP A 75 -5.24 17.18 2.69
C ASP A 75 -4.86 17.80 1.34
N ASP A 76 -5.85 18.08 0.51
CA ASP A 76 -5.65 18.65 -0.84
C ASP A 76 -5.01 20.04 -0.80
N ALA A 77 -5.14 20.77 0.31
CA ALA A 77 -4.49 22.07 0.51
C ALA A 77 -2.99 21.96 0.76
N SER A 78 -2.53 20.78 1.21
CA SER A 78 -1.11 20.51 1.43
C SER A 78 -0.38 20.10 0.16
N ILE A 79 -1.12 19.60 -0.83
CA ILE A 79 -0.59 19.20 -2.13
C ILE A 79 -0.24 20.46 -2.92
N ASP A 80 1.00 20.57 -3.37
CA ASP A 80 1.44 21.69 -4.20
C ASP A 80 0.77 21.62 -5.59
N GLN A 81 -0.40 22.25 -5.69
CA GLN A 81 -1.19 22.30 -6.92
C GLN A 81 -0.49 23.07 -8.04
N SER A 82 0.52 23.90 -7.74
CA SER A 82 1.31 24.58 -8.78
C SER A 82 2.19 23.61 -9.58
N LYS A 83 2.36 22.39 -9.06
CA LYS A 83 2.99 21.26 -9.74
C LYS A 83 1.92 20.30 -10.27
N GLU A 84 1.01 20.82 -11.09
CA GLU A 84 -0.23 20.19 -11.61
C GLU A 84 -0.11 18.75 -12.19
N PHE A 85 1.08 18.13 -12.24
CA PHE A 85 1.29 16.77 -12.72
C PHE A 85 2.32 15.96 -11.91
N GLU A 86 2.65 16.33 -10.66
CA GLU A 86 3.47 15.43 -9.83
C GLU A 86 2.67 14.15 -9.53
N THR A 87 3.15 13.02 -10.06
CA THR A 87 2.61 11.72 -9.70
C THR A 87 2.74 11.59 -8.18
N LEU A 88 1.61 11.43 -7.49
CA LEU A 88 1.58 11.10 -6.08
C LEU A 88 2.04 9.64 -5.90
N ILE A 89 3.32 9.46 -5.57
CA ILE A 89 3.92 8.13 -5.38
C ILE A 89 4.01 7.86 -3.88
N ASN A 90 3.31 6.82 -3.44
CA ASN A 90 3.48 6.27 -2.10
C ASN A 90 4.69 5.32 -2.10
N HIS A 91 5.45 5.31 -1.01
CA HIS A 91 6.49 4.32 -0.78
C HIS A 91 6.02 3.30 0.24
N ALA A 92 6.30 2.02 0.01
CA ALA A 92 5.87 0.95 0.90
C ALA A 92 7.04 0.05 1.27
N LYS A 93 7.23 -0.19 2.57
CA LYS A 93 8.27 -1.08 3.10
C LYS A 93 7.64 -2.20 3.93
N LEU A 94 7.88 -3.43 3.52
CA LEU A 94 7.49 -4.62 4.29
C LEU A 94 8.62 -4.99 5.27
N THR A 95 8.26 -5.20 6.54
CA THR A 95 9.16 -5.68 7.59
C THR A 95 8.55 -6.90 8.30
N GLY A 96 9.37 -7.71 8.95
CA GLY A 96 8.93 -8.89 9.68
C GLY A 96 10.06 -9.92 9.83
N GLU A 97 9.84 -10.89 10.71
CA GLU A 97 10.79 -11.97 10.92
C GLU A 97 10.76 -12.95 9.74
N GLY A 98 11.95 -13.33 9.26
CA GLY A 98 12.12 -14.23 8.12
C GLY A 98 12.27 -13.51 6.76
N ILE A 99 12.27 -12.18 6.71
CA ILE A 99 12.77 -11.43 5.54
C ILE A 99 14.28 -11.60 5.48
N LYS A 100 14.79 -12.26 4.43
CA LYS A 100 16.24 -12.43 4.24
C LYS A 100 16.82 -11.18 3.57
N PRO A 101 18.06 -10.78 3.90
CA PRO A 101 18.78 -9.77 3.13
C PRO A 101 18.80 -10.13 1.64
N GLY A 102 18.36 -9.22 0.77
CA GLY A 102 18.22 -9.47 -0.67
C GLY A 102 16.82 -9.89 -1.15
N SER A 103 15.86 -10.09 -0.24
CA SER A 103 14.44 -10.14 -0.60
C SER A 103 14.04 -8.78 -1.18
N LYS A 104 13.88 -8.72 -2.51
CA LYS A 104 13.42 -7.51 -3.21
C LYS A 104 11.98 -7.23 -2.81
N THR A 105 11.75 -6.14 -2.10
CA THR A 105 10.46 -5.43 -2.14
C THR A 105 10.54 -4.55 -3.39
N GLU A 106 10.04 -5.03 -4.52
CA GLU A 106 9.96 -4.17 -5.70
C GLU A 106 8.93 -3.08 -5.40
N ASP A 107 9.35 -1.81 -5.50
CA ASP A 107 8.42 -0.68 -5.49
C ASP A 107 7.38 -0.92 -6.61
N ALA A 108 6.11 -0.66 -6.31
CA ALA A 108 5.04 -0.77 -7.29
C ALA A 108 5.39 0.16 -8.48
N LYS A 109 5.92 -0.42 -9.56
CA LYS A 109 6.24 0.31 -10.78
C LYS A 109 5.00 1.11 -11.21
N HIS A 110 5.19 2.41 -11.40
CA HIS A 110 4.32 3.37 -12.08
C HIS A 110 3.24 2.68 -12.93
N LEU A 111 2.02 2.55 -12.41
CA LEU A 111 0.84 2.41 -13.26
C LEU A 111 0.47 3.82 -13.69
N SER A 112 1.12 4.31 -14.75
CA SER A 112 0.67 5.50 -15.46
C SER A 112 -0.71 5.20 -16.05
N ASN A 113 -1.78 5.57 -15.35
CA ASN A 113 -3.10 5.68 -15.95
C ASN A 113 -3.08 6.88 -16.90
N THR A 114 -2.71 6.65 -18.16
CA THR A 114 -3.00 7.58 -19.25
C THR A 114 -4.52 7.67 -19.41
N HIS A 115 -5.12 8.78 -18.98
CA HIS A 115 -6.43 9.20 -19.48
C HIS A 115 -6.21 10.28 -20.53
N PHE A 116 -6.44 9.92 -21.80
CA PHE A 116 -6.62 10.88 -22.87
C PHE A 116 -7.99 11.53 -22.70
N LEU A 117 -8.03 12.79 -22.24
CA LEU A 117 -9.15 13.67 -22.53
C LEU A 117 -8.99 14.15 -23.97
N LYS A 118 -9.77 13.58 -24.90
CA LYS A 118 -9.95 14.17 -26.23
C LYS A 118 -10.60 15.55 -26.06
N LYS A 119 -10.02 16.53 -26.75
CA LYS A 119 -10.56 17.89 -26.93
C LYS A 119 -11.94 17.85 -27.58
#